data_AF-A0A4S1FU93-F1
#
_entry.id   AF-A0A4S1FU93-F1
#
_cell.length_a   1.000
_cell.length_b   1.000
_cell.length_c   1.000
_cell.angle_alpha   90.00
_cell.angle_beta   90.00
_cell.angle_gamma   90.00
#
_symmetry.space_group_name_H-M   'P 1'
#
loop_
_entity.id
_entity.type
_entity.pdbx_description
1 polymer ?
#
loop_
_entity_poly.entity_id
_entity_poly.type
_entity_poly.pdbx_seq_one_letter_code
_entity_poly.pdbx_strand_id
1 'polypeptide(L)'
;EGRLLDEARTVPMFSDRRLLWVRNASGQKALADDIKALTAEPARDAIILIEAGDLKKGTGLRAIVEAAGNAIALPCYADEARDLDSVIDDELRKAGMS
;
A
#
# COMPACT_ATOMS: atom_id res chain seq x y z
N GLU A 1 -15.23 -8.28 -13.49
CA GLU A 1 -14.30 -7.16 -13.26
C GLU A 1 -14.49 -6.65 -11.85
N GLY A 2 -13.41 -6.28 -11.18
CA GLY A 2 -13.45 -5.69 -9.85
C GLY A 2 -13.56 -4.16 -9.94
N ARG A 3 -14.25 -3.57 -8.96
CA ARG A 3 -14.45 -2.12 -8.83
C ARG A 3 -13.14 -1.33 -8.95
N LEU A 4 -12.01 -1.85 -8.48
CA LEU A 4 -10.73 -1.13 -8.59
C LEU A 4 -10.32 -0.86 -10.06
N LEU A 5 -10.56 -1.81 -10.97
CA LEU A 5 -10.22 -1.66 -12.38
C LEU A 5 -11.05 -0.56 -13.04
N ASP A 6 -12.34 -0.49 -12.74
CA ASP A 6 -13.25 0.53 -13.27
C ASP A 6 -12.81 1.92 -12.80
N GLU A 7 -12.55 2.08 -11.49
CA GLU A 7 -12.07 3.34 -10.93
C GLU A 7 -10.69 3.76 -11.48
N ALA A 8 -9.78 2.82 -11.73
CA ALA A 8 -8.43 3.08 -12.23
C ALA A 8 -8.40 3.45 -13.72
N ARG A 9 -9.34 2.92 -14.51
CA ARG A 9 -9.48 3.22 -15.95
C ARG A 9 -10.37 4.43 -16.24
N THR A 10 -11.02 4.98 -15.22
CA THR A 10 -11.85 6.17 -15.37
C THR A 10 -10.98 7.42 -15.59
N VAL A 11 -11.22 8.13 -16.69
CA VAL A 11 -10.53 9.38 -17.00
C VAL A 11 -10.99 10.49 -16.05
N PRO A 12 -10.09 11.15 -15.29
CA PRO A 12 -10.45 12.29 -14.46
C PRO A 12 -10.79 13.52 -15.31
N MET A 13 -11.83 14.27 -14.92
CA MET A 13 -12.27 15.47 -15.66
C MET A 13 -11.58 16.76 -15.21
N PHE A 14 -11.10 16.81 -13.97
CA PHE A 14 -10.62 18.04 -13.32
C PHE A 14 -9.19 17.92 -12.77
N SER A 15 -8.50 16.83 -13.08
CA SER A 15 -7.11 16.63 -12.71
C SER A 15 -6.37 15.88 -13.80
N ASP A 16 -5.05 16.05 -13.84
CA ASP A 16 -4.13 15.28 -14.68
C ASP A 16 -3.94 13.86 -14.14
N ARG A 17 -3.97 13.69 -12.82
CA ARG A 17 -3.84 12.41 -12.13
C ARG A 17 -4.77 12.30 -10.93
N ARG A 18 -5.08 11.06 -10.53
CA ARG A 18 -5.90 10.71 -9.36
C ARG A 18 -5.13 9.74 -8.45
N LEU A 19 -5.30 9.89 -7.13
CA LEU A 19 -4.89 8.86 -6.17
C LEU A 19 -6.08 7.94 -5.85
N LEU A 20 -5.88 6.64 -6.00
CA LEU A 20 -6.77 5.59 -5.52
C LEU A 20 -6.14 4.95 -4.28
N TRP A 21 -6.74 5.20 -3.11
CA TRP A 21 -6.27 4.63 -1.86
C TRP A 21 -7.15 3.46 -1.45
N VAL A 22 -6.61 2.24 -1.59
CA VAL A 22 -7.24 1.01 -1.14
C VAL A 22 -6.81 0.75 0.30
N ARG A 23 -7.77 0.75 1.22
CA ARG A 23 -7.52 0.58 2.66
C ARG A 23 -7.93 -0.81 3.12
N ASN A 24 -7.33 -1.27 4.22
CA ASN A 24 -7.60 -2.58 4.83
C ASN A 24 -7.42 -3.75 3.85
N ALA A 25 -6.43 -3.64 2.95
CA ALA A 25 -6.10 -4.73 2.05
C ALA A 25 -5.53 -5.93 2.82
N SER A 26 -5.87 -7.12 2.36
CA SER A 26 -5.38 -8.38 2.92
C SER A 26 -5.19 -9.39 1.80
N GLY A 27 -5.07 -10.69 2.11
CA GLY A 27 -4.90 -11.77 1.12
C GLY A 27 -6.10 -12.03 0.20
N GLN A 28 -6.89 -11.01 -0.14
CA GLN A 28 -8.05 -11.08 -1.01
C GLN A 28 -7.61 -11.36 -2.45
N LYS A 29 -8.03 -12.50 -2.99
CA LYS A 29 -7.68 -12.91 -4.36
C LYS A 29 -8.15 -11.91 -5.43
N ALA A 30 -9.35 -11.36 -5.28
CA ALA A 30 -9.90 -10.41 -6.25
C ALA A 30 -9.03 -9.15 -6.39
N LEU A 31 -8.61 -8.55 -5.26
CA LEU A 31 -7.69 -7.41 -5.27
C LEU A 31 -6.33 -7.78 -5.90
N ALA A 32 -5.79 -8.95 -5.58
CA ALA A 32 -4.55 -9.42 -6.17
C ALA A 32 -4.65 -9.58 -7.70
N ASP A 33 -5.78 -10.11 -8.20
CA ASP A 33 -6.04 -10.28 -9.63
C ASP A 33 -6.21 -8.91 -10.34
N ASP A 34 -6.92 -7.95 -9.72
CA ASP A 34 -7.05 -6.57 -10.24
C ASP A 34 -5.67 -5.88 -10.32
N ILE A 35 -4.86 -5.99 -9.27
CA ILE A 35 -3.50 -5.41 -9.24
C ILE A 35 -2.60 -6.08 -10.28
N LYS A 36 -2.73 -7.39 -10.50
CA LYS A 36 -2.00 -8.08 -11.57
C LYS A 36 -2.36 -7.55 -12.96
N ALA A 37 -3.64 -7.26 -13.20
CA ALA A 37 -4.05 -6.66 -14.45
C ALA A 37 -3.48 -5.23 -14.60
N LEU A 38 -3.47 -4.45 -13.52
CA LEU A 38 -2.95 -3.08 -13.51
C LEU A 38 -1.42 -2.99 -13.60
N THR A 39 -0.68 -4.01 -13.16
CA THR A 39 0.78 -4.05 -13.37
C THR A 39 1.13 -4.42 -14.82
N ALA A 40 0.30 -5.24 -15.48
CA ALA A 40 0.45 -5.57 -16.89
C ALA A 40 0.00 -4.44 -17.83
N GLU A 41 -1.09 -3.76 -17.48
CA GLU A 41 -1.64 -2.61 -18.21
C GLU A 41 -1.86 -1.45 -17.23
N PRO A 42 -0.83 -0.59 -17.04
CA PRO A 42 -0.89 0.49 -16.05
C PRO A 42 -1.94 1.54 -16.38
N ALA A 43 -2.67 1.98 -15.36
CA ALA A 43 -3.55 3.14 -15.47
C ALA A 43 -2.71 4.38 -15.84
N ARG A 44 -3.17 5.13 -16.85
CA ARG A 44 -2.44 6.32 -17.34
C ARG A 44 -2.49 7.46 -16.33
N ASP A 45 -3.67 7.68 -15.74
CA ASP A 45 -3.98 8.89 -14.98
C ASP A 45 -4.27 8.57 -13.50
N ALA A 46 -3.86 7.40 -13.00
CA ALA A 46 -4.10 6.99 -11.62
C ALA A 46 -2.85 6.41 -10.95
N ILE A 47 -2.62 6.85 -9.70
CA ILE A 47 -1.68 6.23 -8.76
C ILE A 47 -2.49 5.40 -7.78
N ILE A 48 -2.04 4.18 -7.50
CA ILE A 48 -2.73 3.27 -6.59
C ILE A 48 -1.86 3.08 -5.36
N LEU A 49 -2.39 3.48 -4.21
CA LEU A 49 -1.80 3.22 -2.90
C LEU A 49 -2.60 2.12 -2.20
N ILE A 50 -1.91 1.09 -1.76
CA ILE A 50 -2.53 -0.03 -1.06
C ILE A 50 -2.01 -0.06 0.36
N GLU A 51 -2.90 0.20 1.32
CA GLU A 51 -2.66 -0.01 2.74
C GLU A 51 -3.12 -1.41 3.08
N ALA A 52 -2.16 -2.30 3.31
CA ALA A 52 -2.40 -3.68 3.71
C ALA A 52 -1.93 -3.93 5.15
N GLY A 53 -2.54 -4.90 5.81
CA GLY A 53 -1.98 -5.47 7.03
C GLY A 53 -0.73 -6.32 6.74
N ASP A 54 -0.43 -7.27 7.64
CA ASP A 54 0.72 -8.15 7.43
C ASP A 54 0.50 -9.11 6.24
N LEU A 55 1.42 -9.03 5.26
CA LEU A 55 1.43 -9.86 4.06
C LEU A 55 2.69 -10.72 4.01
N LYS A 56 2.49 -12.05 4.00
CA LYS A 56 3.57 -13.03 3.87
C LYS A 56 4.35 -12.81 2.57
N LYS A 57 5.69 -12.80 2.70
CA LYS A 57 6.64 -12.64 1.59
C LYS A 57 6.36 -13.65 0.47
N GLY A 58 6.42 -13.19 -0.77
CA GLY A 58 6.31 -14.06 -1.95
C GLY A 58 4.93 -14.72 -2.14
N THR A 59 3.87 -14.22 -1.50
CA THR A 59 2.51 -14.75 -1.70
C THR A 59 1.48 -13.69 -2.06
N GLY A 60 0.46 -14.08 -2.83
CA GLY A 60 -0.72 -13.28 -3.14
C GLY A 60 -0.39 -11.89 -3.69
N LEU A 61 -1.03 -10.87 -3.12
CA LEU A 61 -0.85 -9.48 -3.49
C LEU A 61 0.62 -9.01 -3.42
N ARG A 62 1.34 -9.41 -2.37
CA ARG A 62 2.74 -9.01 -2.18
C ARG A 62 3.65 -9.56 -3.28
N ALA A 63 3.47 -10.82 -3.67
CA ALA A 63 4.25 -11.42 -4.76
C ALA A 63 4.06 -10.68 -6.10
N ILE A 64 2.81 -10.29 -6.39
CA ILE A 64 2.45 -9.61 -7.63
C ILE A 64 3.10 -8.23 -7.69
N VAL A 65 3.06 -7.49 -6.57
CA VAL A 65 3.68 -6.17 -6.47
C VAL A 65 5.20 -6.27 -6.52
N GLU A 66 5.82 -7.22 -5.80
CA GLU A 66 7.28 -7.43 -5.79
C GLU A 66 7.83 -7.86 -7.16
N ALA A 67 7.03 -8.57 -7.97
CA ALA A 67 7.43 -9.02 -9.30
C ALA A 67 7.25 -7.95 -10.39
N ALA A 68 6.49 -6.88 -10.12
CA ALA A 68 6.17 -5.86 -11.10
C ALA A 68 7.25 -4.77 -11.14
N GLY A 69 7.75 -4.45 -12.34
CA GLY A 69 8.76 -3.41 -12.52
C GLY A 69 8.27 -1.97 -12.31
N ASN A 70 6.95 -1.78 -12.18
CA ASN A 70 6.27 -0.50 -12.03
C ASN A 70 5.52 -0.37 -10.69
N ALA A 71 5.80 -1.26 -9.74
CA ALA A 71 5.21 -1.21 -8.40
C ALA A 71 6.26 -1.53 -7.35
N ILE A 72 5.97 -1.20 -6.09
CA ILE A 72 6.85 -1.48 -4.96
C ILE A 72 6.02 -1.88 -3.75
N ALA A 73 6.46 -2.94 -3.05
CA ALA A 73 5.92 -3.33 -1.76
C ALA A 73 6.84 -2.79 -0.67
N LEU A 74 6.36 -1.79 0.07
CA LEU A 74 7.07 -1.23 1.21
C LEU A 74 6.60 -1.95 2.48
N PRO A 75 7.47 -2.74 3.16
CA PRO A 75 7.08 -3.35 4.41
C PRO A 75 6.89 -2.27 5.48
N CYS A 76 5.70 -2.23 6.08
CA CYS A 76 5.42 -1.43 7.27
C CYS A 76 5.52 -2.36 8.47
N TYR A 77 6.71 -2.42 9.08
CA TYR A 77 6.91 -3.19 10.29
C TYR A 77 6.19 -2.49 11.46
N ALA A 78 5.53 -3.25 12.31
CA ALA A 78 5.05 -2.71 13.58
C ALA A 78 6.27 -2.35 14.44
N ASP A 79 6.19 -1.24 15.17
CA ASP A 79 7.21 -0.88 16.16
C ASP A 79 7.44 -2.08 17.08
N GLU A 80 8.68 -2.55 17.21
CA GLU A 80 8.97 -3.63 18.14
C GLU A 80 8.73 -3.08 19.56
N ALA A 81 8.30 -3.92 20.52
CA ALA A 81 8.01 -3.44 21.89
C ALA A 81 9.17 -2.66 22.54
N ARG A 82 10.39 -2.88 22.06
CA ARG A 82 11.61 -2.17 22.48
C ARG A 82 11.74 -0.76 21.89
N ASP A 83 11.13 -0.50 20.74
CA ASP A 83 11.08 0.82 20.13
C ASP A 83 10.15 1.74 20.93
N LEU A 84 9.05 1.20 21.46
CA LEU A 84 8.08 1.98 22.25
C LEU A 84 8.70 2.60 23.51
N ASP A 85 9.43 1.82 24.31
CA ASP A 85 10.09 2.33 25.51
C ASP A 85 11.12 3.42 25.14
N SER A 86 11.87 3.23 24.05
CA SER A 86 12.85 4.24 23.61
C SER A 86 12.19 5.52 23.09
N VAL A 87 11.06 5.40 22.41
CA VAL A 87 10.28 6.55 21.92
C VAL A 87 9.69 7.31 23.11
N ILE A 88 9.17 6.61 24.12
CA ILE A 88 8.67 7.22 25.35
C ILE A 88 9.81 7.97 26.06
N ASP A 89 10.96 7.34 26.26
CA ASP A 89 12.12 7.95 26.91
C ASP A 89 12.64 9.17 26.13
N ASP A 90 12.68 9.11 24.80
CA ASP A 90 13.14 10.21 23.96
C ASP A 90 12.15 11.40 23.98
N GLU A 91 10.85 11.14 23.97
CA GLU A 91 9.83 12.19 24.11
C GLU A 91 9.83 12.82 25.52
N LEU A 92 9.99 12.01 26.58
CA LEU A 92 10.15 12.51 27.95
C LEU A 92 11.40 13.37 28.10
N ARG A 93 12.53 12.93 27.54
CA ARG A 93 13.79 13.68 27.57
C ARG A 93 13.69 15.01 26.82
N LYS A 94 13.01 15.06 25.66
CA LYS A 94 12.73 16.31 24.93
C LYS A 94 11.88 17.28 25.75
N ALA A 95 10.97 16.76 26.57
CA ALA A 95 10.15 17.54 27.49
C ALA A 95 10.89 17.94 28.79
N GLY A 96 12.16 17.53 28.97
CA GLY A 96 12.94 17.80 30.18
C GLY A 96 12.53 16.95 31.38
N MET A 97 11.82 15.85 31.14
CA MET A 97 11.37 14.89 32.14
C MET A 97 12.25 13.64 32.09
N SER A 98 12.38 12.95 33.23
CA SER A 98 13.11 11.67 33.36
C SER A 98 12.21 10.59 33.91
#